data_AF-A0A0H5Q421-F1
#
_entry.id   AF-A0A0H5Q421-F1
#
_cell.length_a   1.000
_cell.length_b   1.000
_cell.length_c   1.000
_cell.angle_alpha   90.00
_cell.angle_beta   90.00
_cell.angle_gamma   90.00
#
_symmetry.space_group_name_H-M   'P 1'
#
loop_
_entity.id
_entity.type
_entity.pdbx_description
1 polymer ?
#
loop_
_entity_poly.entity_id
_entity_poly.type
_entity_poly.pdbx_seq_one_letter_code
_entity_poly.pdbx_strand_id
1 'polypeptide(L)'
;MSAQPLFNKLQIRICMSEMDFDLGYREERISTAEAMQEDMYFYLLDWFKTYGERECGHELDNVGLIMPEPEICKGEETLVEVSLFDDLAPGAQLVFGEESMPLKEKSVSVLATSLRFEQGELCLNLTSDDFAAAEKIKLLNQMTEDGVIDFYQKRPIHLYMEASGRREGLHIPKRKPKPSTLTEAEKNRLLDCEVLDYEQYLDLLAYYEEKPCVQIEPVETTYKGRKIFSVNCIKRDEHLCYGFNKLRSERLSTAFTARHHGNESSSMNSTFRLLEYLLKEEKPLMDKVNFILVPFINIDGGMLHCEVQRKHPKWLCHPARYNSAGFEFRKDFNNPNSIYGEARLLGKLWKEYLFDIITDNHGFEGHELCQHSRSLISCRFAFV
;
A
#
# COMPACT_ATOMS: atom_id res chain seq x y z
N MET A 1 -17.70 8.61 -15.44
CA MET A 1 -16.37 8.26 -14.92
C MET A 1 -16.28 8.30 -13.38
N SER A 2 -17.11 9.07 -12.65
CA SER A 2 -16.89 9.37 -11.22
C SER A 2 -17.55 8.44 -10.19
N ALA A 3 -17.92 7.21 -10.53
CA ALA A 3 -18.68 6.33 -9.63
C ALA A 3 -18.02 4.97 -9.36
N GLN A 4 -16.72 4.81 -9.65
CA GLN A 4 -15.93 3.63 -9.32
C GLN A 4 -14.94 3.98 -8.20
N PRO A 5 -14.82 3.20 -7.10
CA PRO A 5 -15.49 1.92 -6.86
C PRO A 5 -17.02 2.03 -6.68
N LEU A 6 -17.75 1.00 -7.14
CA LEU A 6 -19.22 0.92 -7.05
C LEU A 6 -19.68 0.49 -5.64
N PHE A 7 -18.85 -0.26 -4.93
CA PHE A 7 -19.07 -0.75 -3.58
C PHE A 7 -17.73 -0.92 -2.86
N ASN A 8 -17.75 -1.00 -1.53
CA ASN A 8 -16.55 -1.29 -0.74
C ASN A 8 -16.13 -2.76 -0.88
N LYS A 9 -17.07 -3.67 -0.60
CA LYS A 9 -16.83 -5.13 -0.63
C LYS A 9 -18.10 -5.87 -1.05
N LEU A 10 -17.99 -6.76 -2.03
CA LEU A 10 -18.95 -7.83 -2.29
C LEU A 10 -18.40 -9.11 -1.64
N GLN A 11 -18.90 -9.44 -0.45
CA GLN A 11 -18.51 -10.64 0.28
C GLN A 11 -19.46 -11.80 -0.08
N ILE A 12 -18.88 -12.95 -0.43
CA ILE A 12 -19.64 -14.15 -0.75
C ILE A 12 -19.11 -15.28 0.13
N ARG A 13 -19.80 -15.57 1.24
CA ARG A 13 -19.43 -16.67 2.14
C ARG A 13 -20.08 -17.95 1.65
N ILE A 14 -19.30 -19.03 1.62
CA ILE A 14 -19.77 -20.30 1.08
C ILE A 14 -19.34 -21.41 2.02
N CYS A 15 -20.27 -22.11 2.65
CA CYS A 15 -19.97 -23.35 3.36
C CYS A 15 -20.25 -24.52 2.42
N MET A 16 -19.32 -25.45 2.27
CA MET A 16 -19.49 -26.64 1.42
C MET A 16 -18.83 -27.89 2.02
N SER A 17 -19.32 -29.07 1.68
CA SER A 17 -18.78 -30.36 2.15
C SER A 17 -17.69 -30.94 1.23
N GLU A 18 -17.07 -30.12 0.39
CA GLU A 18 -16.14 -30.57 -0.66
C GLU A 18 -14.76 -30.98 -0.15
N MET A 19 -13.94 -31.54 -1.04
CA MET A 19 -12.63 -32.09 -0.70
C MET A 19 -11.49 -31.10 -0.94
N ASP A 20 -10.56 -31.11 0.01
CA ASP A 20 -9.24 -30.50 -0.06
C ASP A 20 -8.20 -31.53 0.38
N PHE A 21 -7.20 -31.82 -0.46
CA PHE A 21 -6.10 -32.70 -0.09
C PHE A 21 -4.79 -32.37 -0.81
N ASP A 22 -3.68 -32.59 -0.11
CA ASP A 22 -2.33 -32.47 -0.65
C ASP A 22 -1.95 -33.72 -1.45
N LEU A 23 -1.26 -33.55 -2.57
CA LEU A 23 -0.82 -34.68 -3.41
C LEU A 23 0.48 -35.33 -2.90
N GLY A 24 1.18 -34.69 -1.95
CA GLY A 24 2.46 -35.18 -1.42
C GLY A 24 3.63 -35.10 -2.42
N TYR A 25 3.42 -34.45 -3.56
CA TYR A 25 4.46 -34.16 -4.56
C TYR A 25 4.66 -32.65 -4.63
N ARG A 26 5.86 -32.18 -4.27
CA ARG A 26 6.15 -30.74 -4.07
C ARG A 26 5.13 -30.12 -3.10
N GLU A 27 4.53 -29.00 -3.48
CA GLU A 27 3.47 -28.29 -2.74
C GLU A 27 2.12 -28.39 -3.47
N GLU A 28 2.01 -29.27 -4.48
CA GLU A 28 0.80 -29.43 -5.30
C GLU A 28 -0.37 -29.99 -4.47
N ARG A 29 -1.56 -29.49 -4.76
CA ARG A 29 -2.79 -29.84 -4.05
C ARG A 29 -4.00 -29.87 -4.97
N ILE A 30 -5.07 -30.50 -4.50
CA ILE A 30 -6.41 -30.38 -5.07
C ILE A 30 -7.26 -29.69 -4.01
N SER A 31 -7.71 -28.47 -4.30
CA SER A 31 -8.58 -27.70 -3.41
C SER A 31 -9.80 -27.20 -4.16
N THR A 32 -10.97 -27.72 -3.77
CA THR A 32 -12.24 -27.29 -4.37
C THR A 32 -12.60 -25.89 -3.89
N ALA A 33 -12.31 -25.59 -2.61
CA ALA A 33 -12.55 -24.27 -2.04
C ALA A 33 -11.70 -23.19 -2.72
N GLU A 34 -10.41 -23.44 -2.94
CA GLU A 34 -9.52 -22.51 -3.64
C GLU A 34 -9.97 -22.30 -5.10
N ALA A 35 -10.20 -23.39 -5.84
CA ALA A 35 -10.68 -23.31 -7.22
C ALA A 35 -12.01 -22.54 -7.31
N MET A 36 -12.91 -22.71 -6.34
CA MET A 36 -14.17 -21.97 -6.27
C MET A 36 -13.94 -20.48 -5.96
N GLN A 37 -13.01 -20.15 -5.08
CA GLN A 37 -12.64 -18.76 -4.82
C GLN A 37 -12.16 -18.08 -6.12
N GLU A 38 -11.23 -18.72 -6.83
CA GLU A 38 -10.68 -18.19 -8.08
C GLU A 38 -11.73 -18.07 -9.17
N ASP A 39 -12.48 -19.14 -9.44
CA ASP A 39 -13.50 -19.15 -10.47
C ASP A 39 -14.52 -18.04 -10.21
N MET A 40 -15.09 -17.97 -9.00
CA MET A 40 -16.08 -16.94 -8.67
C MET A 40 -15.50 -15.53 -8.80
N TYR A 41 -14.27 -15.35 -8.34
CA TYR A 41 -13.59 -14.07 -8.43
C TYR A 41 -13.43 -13.62 -9.89
N PHE A 42 -12.85 -14.46 -10.75
CA PHE A 42 -12.60 -14.11 -12.15
C PHE A 42 -13.89 -14.04 -12.99
N TYR A 43 -14.87 -14.92 -12.77
CA TYR A 43 -16.16 -14.84 -13.45
C TYR A 43 -16.91 -13.55 -13.11
N LEU A 44 -16.88 -13.11 -11.85
CA LEU A 44 -17.52 -11.85 -11.48
C LEU A 44 -16.79 -10.65 -12.07
N LEU A 45 -15.45 -10.63 -12.08
CA LEU A 45 -14.68 -9.60 -12.77
C LEU A 45 -15.02 -9.52 -14.26
N ASP A 46 -15.08 -10.66 -14.95
CA ASP A 46 -15.43 -10.72 -16.38
C ASP A 46 -16.87 -10.27 -16.64
N TRP A 47 -17.79 -10.66 -15.75
CA TRP A 47 -19.18 -10.20 -15.80
C TRP A 47 -19.28 -8.68 -15.68
N PHE A 48 -18.59 -8.05 -14.71
CA PHE A 48 -18.59 -6.60 -14.55
C PHE A 48 -17.98 -5.87 -15.75
N LYS A 49 -16.86 -6.37 -16.30
CA LYS A 49 -16.26 -5.82 -17.52
C LYS A 49 -17.24 -5.85 -18.69
N THR A 50 -17.79 -7.03 -18.98
CA THR A 50 -18.76 -7.23 -20.08
C THR A 50 -20.01 -6.39 -19.89
N TYR A 51 -20.51 -6.31 -18.65
CA TYR A 51 -21.64 -5.45 -18.29
C TYR A 51 -21.33 -3.97 -18.55
N GLY A 52 -20.15 -3.51 -18.13
CA GLY A 52 -19.67 -2.15 -18.38
C GLY A 52 -19.60 -1.81 -19.86
N GLU A 53 -18.97 -2.68 -20.66
CA GLU A 53 -18.88 -2.48 -22.11
C GLU A 53 -20.26 -2.37 -22.76
N ARG A 54 -21.19 -3.24 -22.35
CA ARG A 54 -22.55 -3.30 -22.91
C ARG A 54 -23.43 -2.12 -22.50
N GLU A 55 -23.44 -1.78 -21.21
CA GLU A 55 -24.39 -0.81 -20.64
C GLU A 55 -23.81 0.61 -20.51
N CYS A 56 -22.49 0.72 -20.34
CA CYS A 56 -21.79 1.98 -20.09
C CYS A 56 -20.83 2.37 -21.22
N GLY A 57 -20.58 1.48 -22.20
CA GLY A 57 -19.65 1.71 -23.31
C GLY A 57 -18.16 1.68 -22.91
N HIS A 58 -17.83 1.20 -21.72
CA HIS A 58 -16.46 1.03 -21.21
C HIS A 58 -16.41 -0.01 -20.09
N GLU A 59 -15.28 -0.70 -19.92
CA GLU A 59 -15.10 -1.69 -18.84
C GLU A 59 -15.37 -1.10 -17.45
N LEU A 60 -16.05 -1.88 -16.60
CA LEU A 60 -16.08 -1.67 -15.16
C LEU A 60 -15.05 -2.59 -14.50
N ASP A 61 -13.84 -2.08 -14.32
CA ASP A 61 -12.66 -2.79 -13.82
C ASP A 61 -12.16 -2.29 -12.46
N ASN A 62 -12.89 -1.33 -11.88
CA ASN A 62 -12.68 -0.75 -10.57
C ASN A 62 -14.01 -0.77 -9.81
N VAL A 63 -14.57 -1.96 -9.57
CA VAL A 63 -15.93 -2.10 -9.04
C VAL A 63 -16.00 -2.10 -7.51
N GLY A 64 -14.91 -2.41 -6.82
CA GLY A 64 -14.89 -2.72 -5.40
C GLY A 64 -14.28 -4.09 -5.13
N LEU A 65 -13.99 -4.38 -3.86
CA LEU A 65 -13.39 -5.68 -3.48
C LEU A 65 -14.42 -6.81 -3.64
N ILE A 66 -14.19 -7.71 -4.60
CA ILE A 66 -14.94 -8.97 -4.68
C ILE A 66 -14.20 -10.01 -3.83
N MET A 67 -14.87 -10.58 -2.83
CA MET A 67 -14.25 -11.49 -1.88
C MET A 67 -15.10 -12.76 -1.69
N PRO A 68 -14.87 -13.79 -2.51
CA PRO A 68 -15.38 -15.13 -2.25
C PRO A 68 -14.60 -15.77 -1.09
N GLU A 69 -15.31 -16.28 -0.11
CA GLU A 69 -14.79 -16.88 1.11
C GLU A 69 -15.39 -18.29 1.29
N PRO A 70 -14.97 -19.27 0.46
CA PRO A 70 -15.39 -20.65 0.62
C PRO A 70 -14.71 -21.31 1.83
N GLU A 71 -15.47 -22.11 2.58
CA GLU A 71 -15.04 -22.86 3.74
C GLU A 71 -15.54 -24.30 3.66
N ILE A 72 -14.66 -25.25 3.99
CA ILE A 72 -15.00 -26.68 3.98
C ILE A 72 -15.66 -27.06 5.31
N CYS A 73 -16.97 -27.21 5.30
CA CYS A 73 -17.80 -27.64 6.42
C CYS A 73 -18.30 -29.07 6.18
N LYS A 74 -17.46 -30.06 6.50
CA LYS A 74 -17.73 -31.48 6.21
C LYS A 74 -19.02 -31.98 6.86
N GLY A 75 -19.93 -32.52 6.05
CA GLY A 75 -21.19 -33.10 6.51
C GLY A 75 -22.30 -32.08 6.71
N GLU A 76 -22.05 -30.80 6.39
CA GLU A 76 -23.05 -29.74 6.42
C GLU A 76 -23.63 -29.48 5.02
N GLU A 77 -24.87 -28.98 4.98
CA GLU A 77 -25.50 -28.51 3.75
C GLU A 77 -24.78 -27.29 3.19
N THR A 78 -24.81 -27.12 1.87
CA THR A 78 -24.19 -25.97 1.23
C THR A 78 -24.98 -24.70 1.56
N LEU A 79 -24.28 -23.71 2.13
CA LEU A 79 -24.84 -22.40 2.44
C LEU A 79 -24.09 -21.33 1.65
N VAL A 80 -24.82 -20.40 1.03
CA VAL A 80 -24.26 -19.22 0.37
C VAL A 80 -24.87 -17.96 0.98
N GLU A 81 -24.04 -17.10 1.54
CA GLU A 81 -24.42 -15.77 2.02
C GLU A 81 -23.73 -14.70 1.18
N VAL A 82 -24.51 -13.77 0.62
CA VAL A 82 -24.00 -12.65 -0.18
C VAL A 82 -24.27 -11.36 0.58
N SER A 83 -23.20 -10.65 0.93
CA SER A 83 -23.23 -9.38 1.64
C SER A 83 -22.54 -8.30 0.81
N LEU A 84 -23.25 -7.19 0.57
CA LEU A 84 -22.72 -6.02 -0.13
C LEU A 84 -22.47 -4.89 0.87
N PHE A 85 -21.23 -4.46 0.97
CA PHE A 85 -20.78 -3.37 1.82
C PHE A 85 -20.59 -2.11 0.99
N ASP A 86 -21.15 -1.01 1.46
CA ASP A 86 -20.94 0.31 0.88
C ASP A 86 -19.66 0.94 1.44
N ASP A 87 -19.10 1.91 0.72
CA ASP A 87 -17.99 2.71 1.25
C ASP A 87 -18.45 3.57 2.44
N LEU A 88 -17.50 4.03 3.26
CA LEU A 88 -17.79 5.06 4.24
C LEU A 88 -18.41 6.28 3.52
N ALA A 89 -19.41 6.91 4.15
CA ALA A 89 -20.14 8.02 3.54
C ALA A 89 -19.19 9.05 2.90
N PRO A 90 -19.48 9.54 1.68
CA PRO A 90 -18.59 10.45 0.97
C PRO A 90 -18.43 11.75 1.76
N GLY A 91 -17.23 11.95 2.28
CA GLY A 91 -16.85 13.11 3.07
C GLY A 91 -17.28 13.01 4.53
N ALA A 92 -16.62 13.83 5.36
CA ALA A 92 -16.98 13.91 6.77
C ALA A 92 -18.36 14.61 6.91
N GLN A 93 -19.18 14.17 7.85
CA GLN A 93 -20.46 14.81 8.18
C GLN A 93 -20.43 15.26 9.64
N LEU A 94 -21.00 16.44 9.90
CA LEU A 94 -21.29 16.87 11.25
C LEU A 94 -22.70 16.42 11.59
N VAL A 95 -22.82 15.56 12.60
CA VAL A 95 -24.11 15.11 13.12
C VAL A 95 -24.40 15.83 14.43
N PHE A 96 -25.55 16.52 14.49
CA PHE A 96 -26.01 17.20 15.70
C PHE A 96 -27.48 16.85 15.94
N GLY A 97 -27.73 15.97 16.93
CA GLY A 97 -29.07 15.40 17.15
C GLY A 97 -29.48 14.51 15.96
N GLU A 98 -30.64 14.80 15.37
CA GLU A 98 -31.15 14.11 14.17
C GLU A 98 -30.71 14.79 12.86
N GLU A 99 -30.03 15.94 12.93
CA GLU A 99 -29.56 16.66 11.75
C GLU A 99 -28.15 16.21 11.36
N SER A 100 -27.95 15.98 10.05
CA SER A 100 -26.63 15.75 9.46
C SER A 100 -26.32 16.82 8.42
N MET A 101 -25.13 17.39 8.49
CA MET A 101 -24.63 18.36 7.53
C MET A 101 -23.28 17.90 6.96
N PRO A 102 -23.12 17.83 5.62
CA PRO A 102 -21.83 17.48 5.03
C PRO A 102 -20.80 18.56 5.31
N LEU A 103 -19.61 18.16 5.74
CA LEU A 103 -18.45 19.04 5.81
C LEU A 103 -17.95 19.26 4.39
N LYS A 104 -18.16 20.48 3.89
CA LYS A 104 -17.66 20.89 2.58
C LYS A 104 -16.21 21.35 2.72
N GLU A 105 -15.32 20.71 1.99
CA GLU A 105 -13.96 21.21 1.83
C GLU A 105 -14.01 22.59 1.15
N LYS A 106 -13.37 23.56 1.79
CA LYS A 106 -13.15 24.89 1.23
C LYS A 106 -11.65 25.08 1.12
N SER A 107 -11.16 25.30 -0.10
CA SER A 107 -9.77 25.67 -0.31
C SER A 107 -9.47 26.98 0.43
N VAL A 108 -8.36 26.98 1.17
CA VAL A 108 -7.87 28.13 1.92
C VAL A 108 -6.60 28.63 1.24
N SER A 109 -6.54 29.92 0.93
CA SER A 109 -5.32 30.52 0.38
C SER A 109 -4.29 30.65 1.49
N VAL A 110 -3.07 30.14 1.25
CA VAL A 110 -1.96 30.24 2.20
C VAL A 110 -0.74 30.77 1.46
N LEU A 111 -0.19 31.88 1.95
CA LEU A 111 0.98 32.54 1.38
C LEU A 111 2.13 32.54 2.39
N ALA A 112 3.30 32.05 1.99
CA ALA A 112 4.52 32.19 2.80
C ALA A 112 5.09 33.60 2.64
N THR A 113 5.14 34.36 3.73
CA THR A 113 5.63 35.75 3.76
C THR A 113 7.10 35.86 4.13
N SER A 114 7.62 34.89 4.88
CA SER A 114 9.05 34.82 5.18
C SER A 114 9.48 33.40 5.52
N LEU A 115 10.75 33.11 5.26
CA LEU A 115 11.43 31.87 5.59
C LEU A 115 12.71 32.19 6.37
N ARG A 116 12.90 31.53 7.51
CA ARG A 116 14.07 31.70 8.37
C ARG A 116 14.59 30.34 8.83
N PHE A 117 15.89 30.28 9.11
CA PHE A 117 16.52 29.14 9.77
C PHE A 117 17.00 29.59 11.15
N GLU A 118 16.40 29.05 12.20
CA GLU A 118 16.71 29.40 13.59
C GLU A 118 17.10 28.13 14.34
N GLN A 119 18.31 28.07 14.89
CA GLN A 119 18.80 26.92 15.67
C GLN A 119 18.66 25.54 14.99
N GLY A 120 18.71 25.50 13.65
CA GLY A 120 18.55 24.27 12.86
C GLY A 120 17.12 23.93 12.47
N GLU A 121 16.16 24.77 12.87
CA GLU A 121 14.74 24.64 12.53
C GLU A 121 14.37 25.56 11.37
N LEU A 122 13.48 25.07 10.51
CA LEU A 122 12.94 25.84 9.41
C LEU A 122 11.65 26.56 9.87
N CYS A 123 11.70 27.88 9.99
CA CYS A 123 10.58 28.70 10.43
C CYS A 123 9.95 29.43 9.24
N LEU A 124 8.66 29.19 8.98
CA LEU A 124 7.89 29.91 7.96
C LEU A 124 6.83 30.76 8.63
N ASN A 125 6.73 32.03 8.21
CA ASN A 125 5.54 32.82 8.48
C ASN A 125 4.59 32.69 7.29
N LEU A 126 3.34 32.38 7.58
CA LEU A 126 2.26 32.16 6.65
C LEU A 126 1.16 33.18 6.90
N THR A 127 0.51 33.65 5.85
CA THR A 127 -0.71 34.46 5.93
C THR A 127 -1.84 33.81 5.13
N SER A 128 -3.07 34.10 5.53
CA SER A 128 -4.27 33.61 4.87
C SER A 128 -5.37 34.66 4.87
N ASP A 129 -6.23 34.62 3.85
CA ASP A 129 -7.47 35.40 3.77
C ASP A 129 -8.63 34.75 4.54
N ASP A 130 -8.46 33.50 4.99
CA ASP A 130 -9.46 32.80 5.80
C ASP A 130 -9.36 33.24 7.27
N PHE A 131 -10.48 33.78 7.78
CA PHE A 131 -10.56 34.30 9.14
C PHE A 131 -10.29 33.23 10.22
N ALA A 132 -10.51 31.95 9.89
CA ALA A 132 -10.32 30.81 10.80
C ALA A 132 -8.94 30.15 10.66
N ALA A 133 -8.06 30.61 9.78
CA ALA A 133 -6.79 29.94 9.49
C ALA A 133 -5.87 29.79 10.71
N ALA A 134 -5.81 30.81 11.58
CA ALA A 134 -5.02 30.74 12.81
C ALA A 134 -5.54 29.65 13.77
N GLU A 135 -6.86 29.56 13.98
CA GLU A 135 -7.47 28.51 14.81
C GLU A 135 -7.28 27.11 14.19
N LYS A 136 -7.34 26.98 12.86
CA LYS A 136 -7.08 25.72 12.16
C LYS A 136 -5.65 25.23 12.36
N ILE A 137 -4.66 26.13 12.26
CA ILE A 137 -3.25 25.80 12.53
C ILE A 137 -3.05 25.37 13.99
N LYS A 138 -3.72 26.04 14.93
CA LYS A 138 -3.68 25.67 16.35
C LYS A 138 -4.26 24.28 16.60
N LEU A 139 -5.42 23.98 16.02
CA LEU A 139 -6.02 22.65 16.11
C LEU A 139 -5.11 21.60 15.45
N LEU A 140 -4.51 21.92 14.32
CA LEU A 140 -3.56 21.04 13.64
C LEU A 140 -2.31 20.77 14.49
N ASN A 141 -1.82 21.77 15.23
CA ASN A 141 -0.75 21.61 16.21
C ASN A 141 -1.15 20.64 17.32
N GLN A 142 -2.34 20.84 17.90
CA GLN A 142 -2.87 19.94 18.91
C GLN A 142 -3.02 18.50 18.38
N MET A 143 -3.57 18.32 17.18
CA MET A 143 -3.69 16.99 16.55
C MET A 143 -2.32 16.34 16.27
N THR A 144 -1.29 17.14 16.01
CA THR A 144 0.09 16.65 15.83
C THR A 144 0.69 16.24 17.18
N GLU A 145 0.49 17.03 18.24
CA GLU A 145 0.93 16.73 19.61
C GLU A 145 0.23 15.50 20.18
N ASP A 146 -1.07 15.36 19.93
CA ASP A 146 -1.90 14.22 20.34
C ASP A 146 -1.63 12.96 19.49
N GLY A 147 -0.81 13.06 18.44
CA GLY A 147 -0.46 11.95 17.55
C GLY A 147 -1.58 11.50 16.61
N VAL A 148 -2.62 12.32 16.45
CA VAL A 148 -3.73 12.08 15.50
C VAL A 148 -3.26 12.27 14.05
N ILE A 149 -2.38 13.24 13.82
CA ILE A 149 -1.77 13.51 12.50
C ILE A 149 -0.26 13.36 12.61
N ASP A 150 0.31 12.56 11.71
CA ASP A 150 1.75 12.42 11.55
C ASP A 150 2.24 13.12 10.29
N PHE A 151 3.06 14.16 10.48
CA PHE A 151 3.75 14.85 9.41
C PHE A 151 5.19 14.35 9.31
N TYR A 152 5.49 13.58 8.27
CA TYR A 152 6.87 13.20 8.00
C TYR A 152 7.73 14.41 7.63
N GLN A 153 8.72 14.73 8.46
CA GLN A 153 9.71 15.77 8.18
C GLN A 153 11.14 15.34 8.50
N LYS A 154 12.05 15.59 7.54
CA LYS A 154 13.50 15.31 7.68
C LYS A 154 14.20 16.30 8.63
N ARG A 155 13.57 17.45 8.89
CA ARG A 155 14.04 18.52 9.76
C ARG A 155 12.85 19.10 10.53
N PRO A 156 13.06 19.66 11.73
CA PRO A 156 11.97 20.32 12.43
C PRO A 156 11.52 21.56 11.63
N ILE A 157 10.21 21.75 11.55
CA ILE A 157 9.58 22.89 10.87
C ILE A 157 8.63 23.56 11.85
N HIS A 158 8.75 24.88 11.98
CA HIS A 158 7.74 25.70 12.63
C HIS A 158 6.99 26.52 11.59
N LEU A 159 5.67 26.39 11.58
CA LEU A 159 4.78 27.20 10.76
C LEU A 159 4.05 28.19 11.67
N TYR A 160 4.16 29.48 11.39
CA TYR A 160 3.40 30.52 12.07
C TYR A 160 2.33 31.06 11.13
N MET A 161 1.06 30.91 11.49
CA MET A 161 -0.07 31.44 10.72
C MET A 161 -0.55 32.76 11.32
N GLU A 162 -0.47 33.82 10.52
CA GLU A 162 -1.05 35.13 10.82
C GLU A 162 -2.34 35.33 10.01
N ALA A 163 -3.47 35.42 10.70
CA ALA A 163 -4.78 35.66 10.09
C ALA A 163 -5.68 36.47 11.05
N SER A 164 -6.40 37.46 10.52
CA SER A 164 -7.33 38.30 11.29
C SER A 164 -6.74 38.91 12.57
N GLY A 165 -5.46 39.30 12.55
CA GLY A 165 -4.76 39.88 13.71
C GLY A 165 -4.40 38.87 14.81
N ARG A 166 -4.63 37.57 14.60
CA ARG A 166 -4.15 36.48 15.46
C ARG A 166 -2.92 35.83 14.83
N ARG A 167 -2.04 35.29 15.68
CA ARG A 167 -0.88 34.51 15.29
C ARG A 167 -0.83 33.23 16.09
N GLU A 168 -0.86 32.10 15.40
CA GLU A 168 -0.78 30.76 15.99
C GLU A 168 0.32 29.94 15.30
N GLY A 169 0.80 28.90 15.98
CA GLY A 169 1.94 28.10 15.53
C GLY A 169 1.62 26.62 15.40
N LEU A 170 2.27 25.95 14.45
CA LEU A 170 2.36 24.50 14.34
C LEU A 170 3.85 24.10 14.38
N HIS A 171 4.22 23.31 15.38
CA HIS A 171 5.52 22.65 15.42
C HIS A 171 5.40 21.26 14.81
N ILE A 172 6.15 21.03 13.73
CA ILE A 172 6.32 19.71 13.16
C ILE A 172 7.71 19.22 13.53
N PRO A 173 7.82 18.28 14.49
CA PRO A 173 9.11 17.79 14.92
C PRO A 173 9.82 17.03 13.80
N LYS A 174 11.15 16.96 13.88
CA LYS A 174 11.90 16.00 13.08
C LYS A 174 11.42 14.60 13.45
N ARG A 175 11.16 13.75 12.44
CA ARG A 175 10.86 12.34 12.69
C ARG A 175 11.97 11.71 13.53
N LYS A 176 11.56 11.04 14.60
CA LYS A 176 12.42 10.15 15.38
C LYS A 176 12.21 8.72 14.89
N PRO A 177 13.28 8.02 14.47
CA PRO A 177 13.18 6.59 14.19
C PRO A 177 12.59 5.86 15.40
N LYS A 178 11.64 4.96 15.16
CA LYS A 178 11.22 4.03 16.20
C LYS A 178 12.32 2.97 16.32
N PRO A 179 12.90 2.73 17.50
CA PRO A 179 13.91 1.69 17.66
C PRO A 179 13.31 0.33 17.30
N SER A 180 14.09 -0.51 16.64
CA SER A 180 13.64 -1.85 16.30
C SER A 180 13.61 -2.74 17.55
N THR A 181 12.62 -3.62 17.62
CA THR A 181 12.56 -4.70 18.60
C THR A 181 13.18 -6.00 18.08
N LEU A 182 13.55 -6.06 16.79
CA LEU A 182 13.99 -7.28 16.14
C LEU A 182 15.47 -7.58 16.38
N THR A 183 15.76 -8.82 16.79
CA THR A 183 17.10 -9.39 16.72
C THR A 183 17.46 -9.79 15.28
N GLU A 184 18.76 -10.00 15.01
CA GLU A 184 19.19 -10.48 13.68
C GLU A 184 18.59 -11.85 13.33
N ALA A 185 18.43 -12.74 14.31
CA ALA A 185 17.80 -14.05 14.12
C ALA A 185 16.31 -13.93 13.77
N GLU A 186 15.56 -13.07 14.48
CA GLU A 186 14.14 -12.83 14.18
C GLU A 186 13.97 -12.19 12.80
N LYS A 187 14.78 -11.19 12.46
CA LYS A 187 14.78 -10.58 11.12
C LYS A 187 15.06 -11.61 10.03
N ASN A 188 16.03 -12.50 10.21
CA ASN A 188 16.31 -13.56 9.22
C ASN A 188 15.12 -14.51 9.09
N ARG A 189 14.54 -14.94 10.20
CA ARG A 189 13.35 -15.81 10.23
C ARG A 189 12.16 -15.19 9.49
N LEU A 190 11.91 -13.89 9.70
CA LEU A 190 10.87 -13.13 8.99
C LEU A 190 11.11 -13.13 7.48
N LEU A 191 12.34 -12.86 7.04
CA LEU A 191 12.67 -12.80 5.61
C LEU A 191 12.73 -14.16 4.92
N ASP A 192 13.06 -15.24 5.62
CA ASP A 192 13.20 -16.58 5.05
C ASP A 192 11.91 -17.40 5.06
N CYS A 193 11.06 -17.22 6.09
CA CYS A 193 10.03 -18.20 6.41
C CYS A 193 8.62 -17.63 6.49
N GLU A 194 8.43 -16.31 6.37
CA GLU A 194 7.12 -15.69 6.62
C GLU A 194 6.60 -14.83 5.46
N VAL A 195 5.27 -14.86 5.32
CA VAL A 195 4.52 -13.86 4.55
C VAL A 195 4.26 -12.67 5.48
N LEU A 196 4.94 -11.57 5.20
CA LEU A 196 4.98 -10.43 6.10
C LEU A 196 3.74 -9.55 5.97
N ASP A 197 3.13 -9.25 7.12
CA ASP A 197 2.09 -8.23 7.25
C ASP A 197 2.68 -6.82 7.42
N TYR A 198 1.81 -5.82 7.54
CA TYR A 198 2.23 -4.43 7.61
C TYR A 198 2.99 -4.09 8.91
N GLU A 199 2.61 -4.67 10.05
CA GLU A 199 3.29 -4.41 11.32
C GLU A 199 4.69 -5.03 11.33
N GLN A 200 4.81 -6.26 10.85
CA GLN A 200 6.11 -6.92 10.68
C GLN A 200 7.00 -6.19 9.67
N TYR A 201 6.40 -5.65 8.61
CA TYR A 201 7.09 -4.79 7.65
C TYR A 201 7.61 -3.51 8.31
N LEU A 202 6.81 -2.84 9.15
CA LEU A 202 7.24 -1.66 9.90
C LEU A 202 8.40 -1.97 10.86
N ASP A 203 8.38 -3.13 11.53
CA ASP A 203 9.47 -3.56 12.41
C ASP A 203 10.77 -3.83 11.64
N LEU A 204 10.67 -4.39 10.42
CA LEU A 204 11.80 -4.54 9.50
C LEU A 204 12.34 -3.18 9.03
N LEU A 205 11.47 -2.23 8.68
CA LEU A 205 11.91 -0.88 8.34
C LEU A 205 12.66 -0.24 9.51
N ALA A 206 12.14 -0.35 10.73
CA ALA A 206 12.81 0.13 11.94
C ALA A 206 14.20 -0.51 12.13
N TYR A 207 14.33 -1.82 11.86
CA TYR A 207 15.61 -2.53 11.96
C TYR A 207 16.68 -1.97 11.00
N TYR A 208 16.28 -1.63 9.78
CA TYR A 208 17.21 -1.09 8.78
C TYR A 208 17.44 0.41 8.91
N GLU A 209 16.51 1.17 9.50
CA GLU A 209 16.67 2.61 9.70
C GLU A 209 17.87 2.97 10.60
N GLU A 210 18.26 2.05 11.49
CA GLU A 210 19.44 2.22 12.35
C GLU A 210 20.78 2.18 11.59
N LYS A 211 20.78 1.79 10.29
CA LYS A 211 22.00 1.66 9.50
C LYS A 211 22.41 3.03 8.89
N PRO A 212 23.65 3.50 9.06
CA PRO A 212 24.06 4.86 8.68
C PRO A 212 23.85 5.27 7.21
N CYS A 213 23.80 4.31 6.29
CA CYS A 213 23.66 4.55 4.84
C CYS A 213 22.24 4.28 4.31
N VAL A 214 21.28 4.04 5.21
CA VAL A 214 19.88 3.74 4.88
C VAL A 214 19.01 4.92 5.29
N GLN A 215 18.17 5.39 4.36
CA GLN A 215 17.22 6.46 4.59
C GLN A 215 15.81 5.95 4.24
N ILE A 216 14.93 5.86 5.24
CA ILE A 216 13.57 5.34 5.08
C ILE A 216 12.56 6.47 5.20
N GLU A 217 11.71 6.60 4.18
CA GLU A 217 10.78 7.73 4.04
C GLU A 217 9.42 7.26 3.51
N PRO A 218 8.30 7.75 4.07
CA PRO A 218 6.99 7.55 3.49
C PRO A 218 6.86 8.41 2.23
N VAL A 219 6.35 7.80 1.16
CA VAL A 219 6.25 8.42 -0.17
C VAL A 219 4.79 8.61 -0.55
N GLU A 220 3.96 7.62 -0.22
CA GLU A 220 2.52 7.62 -0.51
C GLU A 220 1.71 7.00 0.61
N THR A 221 0.39 7.09 0.49
CA THR A 221 -0.56 6.44 1.39
C THR A 221 -1.55 5.63 0.56
N THR A 222 -1.76 4.36 0.90
CA THR A 222 -2.71 3.46 0.24
C THR A 222 -4.15 3.96 0.36
N TYR A 223 -5.07 3.36 -0.40
CA TYR A 223 -6.50 3.69 -0.33
C TYR A 223 -7.06 3.58 1.11
N LYS A 224 -6.64 2.58 1.89
CA LYS A 224 -7.05 2.41 3.30
C LYS A 224 -6.21 3.19 4.30
N GLY A 225 -5.31 4.08 3.86
CA GLY A 225 -4.58 4.96 4.77
C GLY A 225 -3.24 4.44 5.27
N ARG A 226 -2.70 3.32 4.75
CA ARG A 226 -1.39 2.79 5.16
C ARG A 226 -0.26 3.49 4.43
N LYS A 227 0.86 3.76 5.11
CA LYS A 227 1.99 4.49 4.52
C LYS A 227 2.85 3.55 3.69
N ILE A 228 3.12 3.95 2.45
CA ILE A 228 4.05 3.29 1.54
C ILE A 228 5.42 3.94 1.72
N PHE A 229 6.45 3.14 1.95
CA PHE A 229 7.81 3.63 2.24
C PHE A 229 8.79 3.31 1.11
N SER A 230 9.70 4.24 0.85
CA SER A 230 10.95 3.99 0.12
C SER A 230 12.09 3.78 1.09
N VAL A 231 12.94 2.78 0.80
CA VAL A 231 14.21 2.53 1.47
C VAL A 231 15.33 2.95 0.52
N ASN A 232 15.97 4.06 0.84
CA ASN A 232 16.94 4.73 -0.02
C ASN A 232 18.36 4.47 0.48
N CYS A 233 19.23 3.93 -0.37
CA CYS A 233 20.67 3.86 -0.14
C CYS A 233 21.36 4.86 -1.08
N ILE A 234 21.54 6.09 -0.57
CA ILE A 234 22.12 7.21 -1.31
C ILE A 234 23.26 7.75 -0.46
N LYS A 235 24.51 7.64 -0.95
CA LYS A 235 25.65 8.18 -0.24
C LYS A 235 25.55 9.70 -0.11
N ARG A 236 25.63 10.16 1.14
CA ARG A 236 25.74 11.57 1.52
C ARG A 236 26.89 11.71 2.53
N ASP A 237 27.89 12.51 2.19
CA ASP A 237 28.94 12.88 3.15
C ASP A 237 28.43 13.99 4.08
N GLU A 238 28.69 13.86 5.38
CA GLU A 238 28.12 14.72 6.44
C GLU A 238 28.44 16.22 6.28
N HIS A 239 29.51 16.55 5.57
CA HIS A 239 29.98 17.93 5.39
C HIS A 239 29.66 18.51 4.00
N LEU A 240 28.95 17.76 3.16
CA LEU A 240 28.64 18.18 1.78
C LEU A 240 27.15 18.39 1.58
N CYS A 241 26.81 19.59 1.12
CA CYS A 241 25.48 19.87 0.59
C CYS A 241 25.38 19.34 -0.84
N TYR A 242 24.64 18.25 -0.99
CA TYR A 242 24.34 17.70 -2.29
C TYR A 242 23.16 18.42 -2.93
N GLY A 243 23.41 19.12 -4.03
CA GLY A 243 22.36 19.62 -4.90
C GLY A 243 21.58 18.44 -5.49
N PHE A 244 20.27 18.55 -5.53
CA PHE A 244 19.40 17.49 -6.05
C PHE A 244 19.75 17.06 -7.48
N ASN A 245 20.06 18.02 -8.35
CA ASN A 245 20.51 17.74 -9.72
C ASN A 245 21.85 17.00 -9.76
N LYS A 246 22.76 17.25 -8.81
CA LYS A 246 24.05 16.55 -8.74
C LYS A 246 23.86 15.09 -8.35
N LEU A 247 23.03 14.81 -7.34
CA LEU A 247 22.74 13.43 -6.92
C LEU A 247 22.25 12.57 -8.09
N ARG A 248 21.44 13.14 -8.98
CA ARG A 248 20.88 12.43 -10.15
C ARG A 248 21.82 12.36 -11.35
N SER A 249 22.75 13.31 -11.50
CA SER A 249 23.60 13.40 -12.70
C SER A 249 24.97 12.76 -12.51
N GLU A 250 25.46 12.66 -11.27
CA GLU A 250 26.79 12.11 -10.97
C GLU A 250 26.77 10.58 -10.75
N ARG A 251 25.59 10.01 -10.51
CA ARG A 251 25.38 8.59 -10.21
C ARG A 251 24.16 8.07 -10.95
N LEU A 252 24.19 6.78 -11.29
CA LEU A 252 23.01 6.10 -11.82
C LEU A 252 21.92 6.05 -10.74
N SER A 253 20.68 6.34 -11.09
CA SER A 253 19.54 6.24 -10.19
C SER A 253 18.70 5.02 -10.54
N THR A 254 18.49 4.14 -9.57
CA THR A 254 17.82 2.84 -9.77
C THR A 254 16.61 2.69 -8.86
N ALA A 255 15.53 2.14 -9.38
CA ALA A 255 14.34 1.78 -8.60
C ALA A 255 14.13 0.27 -8.62
N PHE A 256 13.93 -0.31 -7.44
CA PHE A 256 13.51 -1.71 -7.28
C PHE A 256 12.16 -1.71 -6.56
N THR A 257 11.09 -1.89 -7.33
CA THR A 257 9.73 -1.98 -6.80
C THR A 257 9.35 -3.43 -6.57
N ALA A 258 8.52 -3.68 -5.57
CA ALA A 258 8.05 -5.02 -5.24
C ALA A 258 6.62 -5.03 -4.72
N ARG A 259 6.00 -6.21 -4.82
CA ARG A 259 4.68 -6.53 -4.24
C ARG A 259 3.61 -5.52 -4.62
N HIS A 260 3.57 -5.15 -5.91
CA HIS A 260 2.44 -4.39 -6.46
C HIS A 260 1.21 -5.29 -6.63
N HIS A 261 1.42 -6.57 -6.93
CA HIS A 261 0.43 -7.58 -6.61
C HIS A 261 0.58 -7.99 -5.15
N GLY A 262 -0.49 -7.87 -4.36
CA GLY A 262 -0.42 -8.05 -2.91
C GLY A 262 -0.14 -9.49 -2.47
N ASN A 263 -0.60 -10.45 -3.27
CA ASN A 263 -0.39 -11.89 -3.08
C ASN A 263 1.05 -12.35 -3.43
N GLU A 264 1.80 -11.60 -4.22
CA GLU A 264 3.17 -11.94 -4.63
C GLU A 264 4.23 -11.55 -3.57
N SER A 265 4.14 -12.17 -2.39
CA SER A 265 4.86 -11.79 -1.17
C SER A 265 6.39 -11.86 -1.28
N SER A 266 6.93 -12.84 -2.02
CA SER A 266 8.38 -13.12 -2.11
C SER A 266 9.20 -11.95 -2.70
N SER A 267 8.59 -11.12 -3.54
CA SER A 267 9.24 -9.94 -4.12
C SER A 267 9.67 -8.92 -3.06
N MET A 268 8.89 -8.77 -1.97
CA MET A 268 9.24 -7.91 -0.85
C MET A 268 10.47 -8.44 -0.11
N ASN A 269 10.47 -9.74 0.22
CA ASN A 269 11.58 -10.39 0.91
C ASN A 269 12.88 -10.27 0.09
N SER A 270 12.80 -10.49 -1.22
CA SER A 270 13.92 -10.31 -2.16
C SER A 270 14.48 -8.88 -2.14
N THR A 271 13.61 -7.87 -2.02
CA THR A 271 14.04 -6.47 -1.94
C THR A 271 14.84 -6.18 -0.66
N PHE A 272 14.46 -6.76 0.48
CA PHE A 272 15.26 -6.67 1.70
C PHE A 272 16.56 -7.49 1.62
N ARG A 273 16.57 -8.62 0.90
CA ARG A 273 17.81 -9.37 0.65
C ARG A 273 18.79 -8.60 -0.22
N LEU A 274 18.30 -7.87 -1.23
CA LEU A 274 19.11 -6.94 -2.01
C LEU A 274 19.69 -5.85 -1.10
N LEU A 275 18.89 -5.27 -0.20
CA LEU A 275 19.38 -4.30 0.78
C LEU A 275 20.51 -4.88 1.64
N GLU A 276 20.36 -6.10 2.16
CA GLU A 276 21.42 -6.75 2.94
C GLU A 276 22.70 -6.96 2.13
N TYR A 277 22.57 -7.39 0.88
CA TYR A 277 23.70 -7.58 -0.03
C TYR A 277 24.44 -6.26 -0.30
N LEU A 278 23.72 -5.16 -0.54
CA LEU A 278 24.30 -3.82 -0.69
C LEU A 278 25.03 -3.37 0.59
N LEU A 279 24.46 -3.65 1.76
CA LEU A 279 25.02 -3.26 3.04
C LEU A 279 26.20 -4.11 3.50
N LYS A 280 26.31 -5.37 3.05
CA LYS A 280 27.35 -6.31 3.49
C LYS A 280 28.47 -6.49 2.46
N GLU A 281 28.12 -6.66 1.19
CA GLU A 281 29.04 -7.12 0.14
C GLU A 281 29.39 -6.01 -0.86
N GLU A 282 28.41 -5.19 -1.26
CA GLU A 282 28.55 -4.23 -2.36
C GLU A 282 28.51 -2.76 -1.90
N LYS A 283 29.05 -2.44 -0.71
CA LYS A 283 29.15 -1.05 -0.25
C LYS A 283 29.80 -0.09 -1.27
N PRO A 284 30.86 -0.47 -2.01
CA PRO A 284 31.46 0.40 -3.02
C PRO A 284 30.52 0.73 -4.19
N LEU A 285 29.50 -0.09 -4.46
CA LEU A 285 28.54 0.17 -5.53
C LEU A 285 27.67 1.41 -5.21
N MET A 286 27.42 1.67 -3.93
CA MET A 286 26.69 2.87 -3.46
C MET A 286 27.44 4.19 -3.73
N ASP A 287 28.73 4.15 -4.08
CA ASP A 287 29.46 5.34 -4.54
C ASP A 287 29.08 5.77 -5.95
N LYS A 288 28.54 4.84 -6.75
CA LYS A 288 28.25 5.02 -8.19
C LYS A 288 26.76 4.97 -8.51
N VAL A 289 25.97 4.37 -7.63
CA VAL A 289 24.55 4.09 -7.86
C VAL A 289 23.73 4.54 -6.65
N ASN A 290 22.65 5.26 -6.91
CA ASN A 290 21.58 5.55 -5.96
C ASN A 290 20.57 4.40 -6.05
N PHE A 291 20.33 3.72 -4.92
CA PHE A 291 19.34 2.65 -4.84
C PHE A 291 18.09 3.16 -4.13
N ILE A 292 16.95 3.12 -4.82
CA ILE A 292 15.63 3.44 -4.29
C ILE A 292 14.83 2.14 -4.29
N LEU A 293 14.62 1.57 -3.10
CA LEU A 293 13.89 0.32 -2.93
C LEU A 293 12.48 0.63 -2.45
N VAL A 294 11.47 -0.02 -3.02
CA VAL A 294 10.07 0.10 -2.61
C VAL A 294 9.53 -1.30 -2.36
N PRO A 295 9.74 -1.86 -1.15
CA PRO A 295 9.50 -3.28 -0.90
C PRO A 295 8.04 -3.70 -0.95
N PHE A 296 7.10 -2.78 -0.66
CA PHE A 296 5.69 -3.12 -0.48
C PHE A 296 4.78 -2.02 -0.99
N ILE A 297 4.40 -2.10 -2.27
CA ILE A 297 3.51 -1.09 -2.90
C ILE A 297 2.06 -1.32 -2.52
N ASN A 298 1.53 -2.52 -2.77
CA ASN A 298 0.13 -2.85 -2.52
C ASN A 298 -0.06 -3.41 -1.11
N ILE A 299 0.11 -2.54 -0.13
CA ILE A 299 0.01 -2.92 1.29
C ILE A 299 -1.40 -3.42 1.61
N ASP A 300 -2.43 -2.80 1.04
CA ASP A 300 -3.81 -3.16 1.35
C ASP A 300 -4.19 -4.55 0.80
N GLY A 301 -3.81 -4.85 -0.44
CA GLY A 301 -3.93 -6.19 -1.01
C GLY A 301 -3.04 -7.20 -0.28
N GLY A 302 -1.82 -6.82 0.08
CA GLY A 302 -0.92 -7.70 0.83
C GLY A 302 -1.41 -8.02 2.25
N MET A 303 -2.12 -7.11 2.91
CA MET A 303 -2.80 -7.38 4.18
C MET A 303 -3.96 -8.36 4.01
N LEU A 304 -4.76 -8.21 2.94
CA LEU A 304 -5.78 -9.19 2.60
C LEU A 304 -5.16 -10.57 2.34
N HIS A 305 -4.04 -10.63 1.63
CA HIS A 305 -3.29 -11.88 1.45
C HIS A 305 -2.88 -12.49 2.79
N CYS A 306 -2.34 -11.71 3.73
CA CYS A 306 -1.98 -12.22 5.06
C CYS A 306 -3.20 -12.73 5.85
N GLU A 307 -4.35 -12.07 5.74
CA GLU A 307 -5.59 -12.51 6.39
C GLU A 307 -6.08 -13.87 5.86
N VAL A 308 -6.05 -14.05 4.53
CA VAL A 308 -6.43 -15.33 3.89
C VAL A 308 -5.40 -16.40 4.21
N GLN A 309 -4.10 -16.11 4.08
CA GLN A 309 -3.01 -17.04 4.31
C GLN A 309 -3.00 -17.60 5.75
N ARG A 310 -3.37 -16.81 6.76
CA ARG A 310 -3.50 -17.30 8.15
C ARG A 310 -4.56 -18.41 8.30
N LYS A 311 -5.59 -18.41 7.46
CA LYS A 311 -6.64 -19.44 7.45
C LYS A 311 -6.32 -20.56 6.46
N HIS A 312 -5.80 -20.19 5.30
CA HIS A 312 -5.53 -21.06 4.16
C HIS A 312 -4.08 -20.81 3.68
N PRO A 313 -3.06 -21.39 4.34
CA PRO A 313 -1.66 -21.02 4.15
C PRO A 313 -1.08 -21.37 2.77
N LYS A 314 -1.81 -22.19 2.00
CA LYS A 314 -1.41 -22.65 0.67
C LYS A 314 -2.21 -21.99 -0.45
N TRP A 315 -3.11 -21.04 -0.15
CA TRP A 315 -3.94 -20.42 -1.19
C TRP A 315 -3.18 -19.35 -1.98
N LEU A 316 -3.34 -19.36 -3.30
CA LEU A 316 -2.82 -18.36 -4.23
C LEU A 316 -3.43 -16.97 -3.97
N CYS A 317 -4.66 -16.93 -3.45
CA CYS A 317 -5.35 -15.73 -3.00
C CYS A 317 -5.41 -14.61 -4.06
N HIS A 318 -5.86 -14.94 -5.29
CA HIS A 318 -6.03 -13.99 -6.38
C HIS A 318 -6.84 -12.70 -6.05
N PRO A 319 -7.85 -12.71 -5.15
CA PRO A 319 -8.49 -11.46 -4.72
C PRO A 319 -7.51 -10.41 -4.13
N ALA A 320 -6.39 -10.87 -3.56
CA ALA A 320 -5.35 -10.01 -2.99
C ALA A 320 -4.30 -9.53 -4.00
N ARG A 321 -4.39 -9.94 -5.27
CA ARG A 321 -3.58 -9.40 -6.37
C ARG A 321 -3.79 -7.89 -6.52
N TYR A 322 -5.04 -7.46 -6.46
CA TYR A 322 -5.44 -6.07 -6.67
C TYR A 322 -5.40 -5.26 -5.36
N ASN A 323 -5.60 -3.95 -5.43
CA ASN A 323 -5.68 -3.13 -4.22
C ASN A 323 -7.00 -3.39 -3.45
N SER A 324 -7.21 -2.70 -2.33
CA SER A 324 -8.43 -2.86 -1.54
C SER A 324 -9.75 -2.52 -2.24
N ALA A 325 -9.71 -1.86 -3.40
CA ALA A 325 -10.89 -1.57 -4.21
C ALA A 325 -11.07 -2.59 -5.35
N GLY A 326 -10.28 -3.67 -5.39
CA GLY A 326 -10.31 -4.64 -6.47
C GLY A 326 -9.75 -4.10 -7.79
N PHE A 327 -8.99 -3.00 -7.76
CA PHE A 327 -8.50 -2.31 -8.95
C PHE A 327 -7.05 -2.68 -9.28
N GLU A 328 -6.78 -2.91 -10.58
CA GLU A 328 -5.44 -3.00 -11.16
C GLU A 328 -4.84 -1.60 -11.30
N PHE A 329 -4.33 -1.09 -10.18
CA PHE A 329 -3.84 0.29 -10.11
C PHE A 329 -2.61 0.56 -10.99
N ARG A 330 -1.98 -0.48 -11.58
CA ARG A 330 -1.00 -0.32 -12.67
C ARG A 330 -1.57 0.46 -13.86
N LYS A 331 -2.87 0.30 -14.16
CA LYS A 331 -3.55 1.05 -15.23
C LYS A 331 -3.51 2.56 -15.00
N ASP A 332 -3.43 2.98 -13.74
CA ASP A 332 -3.41 4.37 -13.30
C ASP A 332 -2.01 4.88 -12.96
N PHE A 333 -0.95 4.13 -13.26
CA PHE A 333 0.42 4.59 -13.04
C PHE A 333 0.64 5.96 -13.70
N ASN A 334 1.29 6.86 -12.95
CA ASN A 334 1.52 8.26 -13.31
C ASN A 334 0.28 9.16 -13.35
N ASN A 335 -0.92 8.70 -12.99
CA ASN A 335 -2.06 9.60 -12.80
C ASN A 335 -1.93 10.35 -11.46
N PRO A 336 -1.56 11.64 -11.42
CA PRO A 336 -1.38 12.37 -10.16
C PRO A 336 -2.71 12.59 -9.42
N ASN A 337 -3.84 12.43 -10.11
CA ASN A 337 -5.19 12.61 -9.59
C ASN A 337 -5.87 11.29 -9.24
N SER A 338 -5.17 10.14 -9.35
CA SER A 338 -5.73 8.87 -8.93
C SER A 338 -6.06 8.94 -7.44
N ILE A 339 -7.19 8.36 -7.03
CA ILE A 339 -7.54 8.25 -5.60
C ILE A 339 -6.62 7.26 -4.87
N TYR A 340 -5.99 6.34 -5.62
CA TYR A 340 -5.07 5.33 -5.11
C TYR A 340 -3.64 5.88 -5.00
N GLY A 341 -3.08 5.91 -3.78
CA GLY A 341 -1.70 6.34 -3.60
C GLY A 341 -0.68 5.38 -4.18
N GLU A 342 -1.00 4.10 -4.25
CA GLU A 342 -0.21 3.07 -4.92
C GLU A 342 0.05 3.42 -6.39
N ALA A 343 -0.94 3.99 -7.09
CA ALA A 343 -0.82 4.43 -8.48
C ALA A 343 0.01 5.72 -8.65
N ARG A 344 -0.08 6.64 -7.67
CA ARG A 344 0.65 7.92 -7.66
C ARG A 344 2.14 7.76 -7.32
N LEU A 345 2.48 6.68 -6.61
CA LEU A 345 3.81 6.43 -6.03
C LEU A 345 4.95 6.54 -7.05
N LEU A 346 4.89 5.76 -8.13
CA LEU A 346 5.99 5.68 -9.08
C LEU A 346 6.22 7.02 -9.79
N GLY A 347 5.15 7.78 -10.08
CA GLY A 347 5.24 9.10 -10.66
C GLY A 347 5.88 10.14 -9.74
N LYS A 348 5.61 10.05 -8.42
CA LYS A 348 6.31 10.88 -7.41
C LYS A 348 7.79 10.55 -7.36
N LEU A 349 8.13 9.27 -7.28
CA LEU A 349 9.52 8.81 -7.24
C LEU A 349 10.27 9.16 -8.52
N TRP A 350 9.64 9.02 -9.69
CA TRP A 350 10.24 9.42 -10.96
C TRP A 350 10.57 10.91 -10.99
N LYS A 351 9.63 11.76 -10.53
CA LYS A 351 9.85 13.20 -10.39
C LYS A 351 10.95 13.53 -9.39
N GLU A 352 11.25 12.65 -8.43
CA GLU A 352 12.26 12.83 -7.38
C GLU A 352 13.64 12.26 -7.72
N TYR A 353 13.73 11.20 -8.51
CA TYR A 353 15.02 10.54 -8.73
C TYR A 353 15.44 10.44 -10.19
N LEU A 354 14.51 10.58 -11.16
CA LEU A 354 14.78 10.40 -12.60
C LEU A 354 15.57 9.12 -12.88
N PHE A 355 14.90 7.97 -12.71
CA PHE A 355 15.56 6.66 -12.75
C PHE A 355 16.14 6.34 -14.14
N ASP A 356 17.36 5.80 -14.13
CA ASP A 356 18.02 5.18 -15.29
C ASP A 356 17.60 3.72 -15.47
N ILE A 357 17.35 3.02 -14.37
CA ILE A 357 16.93 1.62 -14.35
C ILE A 357 15.76 1.46 -13.37
N ILE A 358 14.71 0.77 -13.82
CA ILE A 358 13.59 0.38 -12.97
C ILE A 358 13.37 -1.11 -13.13
N THR A 359 13.25 -1.82 -12.01
CA THR A 359 12.81 -3.20 -11.96
C THR A 359 11.52 -3.30 -11.18
N ASP A 360 10.57 -4.07 -11.70
CA ASP A 360 9.33 -4.42 -11.03
C ASP A 360 9.39 -5.89 -10.66
N ASN A 361 9.69 -6.16 -9.39
CA ASN A 361 9.93 -7.49 -8.89
C ASN A 361 8.59 -8.15 -8.57
N HIS A 362 8.38 -9.30 -9.19
CA HIS A 362 7.21 -10.14 -9.02
C HIS A 362 7.53 -11.42 -8.26
N GLY A 363 6.50 -11.97 -7.65
CA GLY A 363 6.48 -13.35 -7.17
C GLY A 363 5.70 -14.22 -8.14
N PHE A 364 5.83 -15.53 -8.00
CA PHE A 364 4.94 -16.48 -8.63
C PHE A 364 4.27 -17.28 -7.51
N GLU A 365 2.95 -17.28 -7.47
CA GLU A 365 2.16 -17.66 -6.30
C GLU A 365 2.16 -19.18 -6.06
N GLY A 366 2.36 -19.99 -7.11
CA GLY A 366 2.50 -21.43 -6.96
C GLY A 366 2.62 -22.17 -8.28
N HIS A 367 3.24 -23.35 -8.25
CA HIS A 367 3.09 -24.35 -9.30
C HIS A 367 1.93 -25.26 -8.86
N GLU A 368 0.72 -24.96 -9.32
CA GLU A 368 -0.45 -25.80 -9.08
C GLU A 368 -1.11 -26.19 -10.40
N LEU A 369 -1.54 -27.44 -10.51
CA LEU A 369 -2.53 -27.86 -11.52
C LEU A 369 -3.93 -27.36 -11.13
N CYS A 370 -4.22 -26.09 -11.42
CA CYS A 370 -5.57 -25.54 -11.20
C CYS A 370 -6.61 -26.26 -12.08
N GLN A 371 -7.49 -27.04 -11.45
CA GLN A 371 -8.68 -27.60 -12.09
C GLN A 371 -9.88 -26.69 -11.80
N HIS A 372 -10.51 -26.17 -12.86
CA HIS A 372 -11.75 -25.39 -12.74
C HIS A 372 -12.81 -26.19 -11.96
N SER A 373 -13.59 -25.52 -11.10
CA SER A 373 -14.67 -26.12 -10.31
C SER A 373 -15.69 -26.89 -11.16
N ARG A 374 -15.86 -26.51 -12.43
CA ARG A 374 -16.70 -27.22 -13.42
C ARG A 374 -16.31 -28.68 -13.65
N SER A 375 -15.08 -29.07 -13.33
CA SER A 375 -14.60 -30.45 -13.51
C SER A 375 -14.98 -31.41 -12.36
N LEU A 376 -15.46 -30.90 -11.22
CA LEU A 376 -15.95 -31.69 -10.09
C LEU A 376 -17.42 -32.10 -10.22
N ILE A 377 -18.17 -31.50 -11.16
CA ILE A 377 -19.44 -32.08 -11.60
C ILE A 377 -19.10 -33.28 -12.48
N SER A 378 -19.06 -34.47 -11.85
CA SER A 378 -18.90 -35.80 -12.46
C SER A 378 -18.98 -35.81 -13.99
N CYS A 379 -17.82 -35.65 -14.65
CA CYS A 379 -17.65 -36.26 -15.96
C CYS A 379 -17.64 -37.77 -15.69
N ARG A 380 -18.82 -38.40 -15.76
CA ARG A 380 -18.90 -39.81 -16.10
C ARG A 380 -18.13 -39.95 -17.41
N PHE A 381 -16.90 -40.44 -17.32
CA PHE A 381 -16.18 -40.99 -18.46
C PHE A 381 -17.04 -42.13 -19.01
N ALA A 382 -17.88 -41.82 -19.99
CA ALA A 382 -18.48 -42.82 -20.83
C ALA A 382 -17.38 -43.27 -21.80
N PHE A 383 -16.70 -44.36 -21.46
CA PHE A 383 -16.07 -45.18 -22.48
C PHE A 383 -17.18 -45.85 -23.29
N VAL A 384 -17.31 -45.46 -24.56
CA VAL A 384 -17.77 -46.32 -25.65
C VAL A 384 -16.83 -46.14 -26.82
#